data_AF-G4ZJE0-F1
#
_entry.id   AF-G4ZJE0-F1
#
_cell.length_a   1.000
_cell.length_b   1.000
_cell.length_c   1.000
_cell.angle_alpha   90.00
_cell.angle_beta   90.00
_cell.angle_gamma   90.00
#
_symmetry.space_group_name_H-M   'P 1'
#
loop_
_entity.id
_entity.type
_entity.pdbx_description
1 polymer ?
#
loop_
_entity_poly.entity_id
_entity_poly.type
_entity_poly.pdbx_seq_one_letter_code
_entity_poly.pdbx_strand_id
1 'polypeptide(L)'
;RLARLWASIQVSYYGGKYSIERVLALDKYTRSTSLLRVVLVCVGTPLPMVFLVMLQELLPLQEPEAGWHRNYGFWFRVFMLGVFVSQSYLVQGKYMVDDFAYSSRQLLCFVLGISGIYTGASMVVGANLAFPIPFFYITMTPAFYVPLLLLLYCILGKSRKLTKYVCFIATQKIMGMLYPIYQLLFHKASTTDFVLPVILLLPVIKIVVKNVVLYFTHHLEDLTPEAVIFTVDFYNALYLATCMESASTFHAMLIFIVTDFAQTATVLLGMQRRTATILQRLREATGIRDSDTVLDVLTSMLQAPAILQTQYRSGVRVRSCFRHKLDRKDLQLLYRLERLPGDLIEHSNILRETLGVLYTTECLVLTAYLEAFIPLFYCTYMLFMVELPNAKYHTELRNVTRQNVQYTARVVFFFGFLQVGSFVLLTLLIRRNCGIKILYNLAFVLETQMALVQGKLMVWMLVTLACRVVHFGKSARSLCTW
;
A
#
# COMPACT_ATOMS: atom_id res chain seq x y z
N ARG A 1 -27.17 0.86 -14.75
CA ARG A 1 -27.19 0.49 -13.30
C ARG A 1 -25.89 -0.19 -12.88
N LEU A 2 -25.38 -1.18 -13.64
CA LEU A 2 -24.10 -1.86 -13.38
C LEU A 2 -22.88 -0.92 -13.26
N ALA A 3 -22.70 0.05 -14.15
CA ALA A 3 -21.58 1.00 -14.04
C ALA A 3 -21.61 1.87 -12.77
N ARG A 4 -22.81 2.17 -12.23
CA ARG A 4 -22.96 2.89 -10.96
C ARG A 4 -22.67 2.00 -9.76
N LEU A 5 -23.12 0.75 -9.79
CA LEU A 5 -22.78 -0.27 -8.78
C LEU A 5 -21.27 -0.54 -8.76
N TRP A 6 -20.65 -0.71 -9.93
CA TRP A 6 -19.20 -0.86 -10.07
C TRP A 6 -18.44 0.33 -9.48
N ALA A 7 -18.86 1.56 -9.80
CA ALA A 7 -18.28 2.76 -9.21
C ALA A 7 -18.48 2.80 -7.69
N SER A 8 -19.64 2.42 -7.15
CA SER A 8 -19.87 2.44 -5.70
C SER A 8 -19.05 1.42 -4.90
N ILE A 9 -18.58 0.36 -5.55
CA ILE A 9 -17.77 -0.70 -4.93
C ILE A 9 -16.27 -0.35 -4.95
N GLN A 10 -15.85 0.56 -5.81
CA GLN A 10 -14.45 0.95 -5.94
C GLN A 10 -14.06 1.99 -4.89
N VAL A 11 -13.03 1.68 -4.11
CA VAL A 11 -12.48 2.59 -3.09
C VAL A 11 -12.07 3.93 -3.67
N SER A 12 -11.61 3.97 -4.93
CA SER A 12 -11.23 5.20 -5.64
C SER A 12 -12.41 6.18 -5.78
N TYR A 13 -13.65 5.69 -5.87
CA TYR A 13 -14.85 6.50 -6.05
C TYR A 13 -15.62 6.77 -4.76
N TYR A 14 -15.09 6.37 -3.61
CA TYR A 14 -15.63 6.68 -2.28
C TYR A 14 -15.53 8.17 -1.89
N GLY A 15 -15.23 9.03 -2.86
CA GLY A 15 -14.82 10.43 -2.72
C GLY A 15 -15.80 11.36 -2.00
N GLY A 16 -15.28 12.51 -1.57
CA GLY A 16 -15.98 13.55 -0.79
C GLY A 16 -15.44 13.76 0.62
N LYS A 17 -14.37 13.06 0.99
CA LYS A 17 -13.80 13.02 2.35
C LYS A 17 -12.36 13.55 2.45
N TYR A 18 -11.83 14.08 1.36
CA TYR A 18 -10.55 14.78 1.34
C TYR A 18 -10.69 16.07 2.14
N SER A 19 -9.85 16.29 3.16
CA SER A 19 -10.01 17.46 4.01
C SER A 19 -9.51 18.75 3.35
N ILE A 20 -10.12 19.88 3.73
CA ILE A 20 -9.70 21.21 3.25
C ILE A 20 -8.27 21.52 3.71
N GLU A 21 -7.91 21.16 4.94
CA GLU A 21 -6.54 21.27 5.46
C GLU A 21 -5.51 20.59 4.56
N ARG A 22 -5.81 19.38 4.06
CA ARG A 22 -4.93 18.64 3.16
C ARG A 22 -4.80 19.32 1.80
N VAL A 23 -5.88 19.90 1.25
CA VAL A 23 -5.83 20.67 -0.01
C VAL A 23 -4.89 21.86 0.10
N LEU A 24 -5.00 22.65 1.18
CA LEU A 24 -4.14 23.82 1.40
C LEU A 24 -2.67 23.41 1.57
N ALA A 25 -2.43 22.29 2.28
CA ALA A 25 -1.09 21.75 2.41
C ALA A 25 -0.51 21.28 1.07
N LEU A 26 -1.33 20.65 0.21
CA LEU A 26 -0.93 20.22 -1.13
C LEU A 26 -0.64 21.41 -2.06
N ASP A 27 -1.42 22.49 -2.01
CA ASP A 27 -1.17 23.70 -2.79
C ASP A 27 0.16 24.35 -2.40
N LYS A 28 0.37 24.52 -1.08
CA LYS A 28 1.64 25.01 -0.55
C LYS A 28 2.81 24.14 -1.00
N TYR A 29 2.69 22.81 -0.91
CA TYR A 29 3.72 21.88 -1.35
C TYR A 29 4.02 22.03 -2.84
N THR A 30 2.99 22.17 -3.66
CA THR A 30 3.08 22.32 -5.12
C THR A 30 3.77 23.61 -5.53
N ARG A 31 3.59 24.70 -4.76
CA ARG A 31 4.20 26.02 -5.03
C ARG A 31 5.63 26.15 -4.49
N SER A 32 5.94 25.51 -3.35
CA SER A 32 7.23 25.67 -2.66
C SER A 32 8.30 24.64 -3.03
N THR A 33 7.90 23.49 -3.57
CA THR A 33 8.82 22.36 -3.79
C THR A 33 9.38 22.35 -5.22
N SER A 34 10.69 22.19 -5.35
CA SER A 34 11.33 22.04 -6.67
C SER A 34 11.05 20.66 -7.28
N LEU A 35 11.05 20.58 -8.61
CA LEU A 35 10.83 19.31 -9.33
C LEU A 35 11.90 18.26 -8.96
N LEU A 36 13.16 18.68 -8.76
CA LEU A 36 14.24 17.78 -8.33
C LEU A 36 13.91 17.11 -7.00
N ARG A 37 13.44 17.87 -6.00
CA ARG A 37 13.04 17.31 -4.70
C ARG A 37 11.89 16.33 -4.84
N VAL A 38 10.88 16.65 -5.66
CA VAL A 38 9.75 15.76 -5.96
C VAL A 38 10.24 14.42 -6.53
N VAL A 39 11.13 14.45 -7.53
CA VAL A 39 11.70 13.24 -8.13
C VAL A 39 12.54 12.45 -7.11
N LEU A 40 13.37 13.13 -6.32
CA LEU A 40 14.17 12.50 -5.27
C LEU A 40 13.31 11.83 -4.20
N VAL A 41 12.18 12.43 -3.81
CA VAL A 41 11.23 11.80 -2.88
C VAL A 41 10.64 10.53 -3.50
N CYS A 42 10.16 10.60 -4.75
CA CYS A 42 9.58 9.44 -5.43
C CYS A 42 10.57 8.29 -5.58
N VAL A 43 11.81 8.56 -6.00
CA VAL A 43 12.84 7.52 -6.19
C VAL A 43 13.45 7.08 -4.86
N GLY A 44 13.59 7.99 -3.90
CA GLY A 44 14.25 7.76 -2.63
C GLY A 44 13.39 7.02 -1.61
N THR A 45 12.06 7.21 -1.65
CA THR A 45 11.14 6.55 -0.72
C THR A 45 11.33 5.02 -0.67
N PRO A 46 11.43 4.25 -1.77
CA PRO A 46 11.57 2.81 -1.67
C PRO A 46 12.97 2.33 -1.23
N LEU A 47 14.02 3.15 -1.36
CA LEU A 47 15.40 2.73 -1.17
C LEU A 47 15.72 2.14 0.22
N PRO A 48 15.20 2.66 1.35
CA PRO A 48 15.43 2.04 2.65
C PRO A 48 14.88 0.62 2.75
N MET A 49 13.75 0.34 2.12
CA MET A 49 13.23 -1.03 2.00
C MET A 49 14.18 -1.89 1.17
N VAL A 50 14.64 -1.40 0.02
CA VAL A 50 15.56 -2.14 -0.86
C VAL A 50 16.85 -2.50 -0.12
N PHE A 51 17.44 -1.51 0.55
CA PHE A 51 18.64 -1.68 1.35
C PHE A 51 18.43 -2.69 2.48
N LEU A 52 17.30 -2.60 3.20
CA LEU A 52 16.98 -3.52 4.29
C LEU A 52 16.85 -4.97 3.80
N VAL A 53 16.16 -5.18 2.68
CA VAL A 53 16.03 -6.51 2.07
C VAL A 53 17.39 -7.05 1.65
N MET A 54 18.20 -6.25 0.94
CA MET A 54 19.55 -6.65 0.53
C MET A 54 20.43 -6.99 1.74
N LEU A 55 20.42 -6.16 2.78
CA LEU A 55 21.17 -6.38 4.02
C LEU A 55 20.75 -7.68 4.72
N GLN A 56 19.44 -7.95 4.81
CA GLN A 56 18.94 -9.20 5.37
C GLN A 56 19.48 -10.41 4.59
N GLU A 57 19.63 -10.27 3.28
CA GLU A 57 20.04 -11.36 2.40
C GLU A 57 21.54 -11.63 2.42
N LEU A 58 22.34 -10.72 2.97
CA LEU A 58 23.75 -10.97 3.30
C LEU A 58 23.92 -11.89 4.52
N LEU A 59 22.88 -12.05 5.35
CA LEU A 59 22.94 -12.95 6.50
C LEU A 59 22.95 -14.41 6.00
N PRO A 60 23.98 -15.20 6.31
CA PRO A 60 24.11 -16.56 5.80
C PRO A 60 23.00 -17.44 6.35
N LEU A 61 22.31 -18.16 5.46
CA LEU A 61 21.40 -19.23 5.82
C LEU A 61 22.15 -20.56 5.85
N GLN A 62 21.80 -21.41 6.81
CA GLN A 62 22.37 -22.75 6.95
C GLN A 62 21.43 -23.79 6.32
N GLU A 63 21.86 -25.03 6.21
CA GLU A 63 20.96 -26.10 5.73
C GLU A 63 19.88 -26.39 6.77
N PRO A 64 18.58 -26.44 6.36
CA PRO A 64 17.50 -26.75 7.29
C PRO A 64 17.68 -28.10 8.01
N GLU A 65 18.30 -29.07 7.33
CA GLU A 65 18.57 -30.42 7.84
C GLU A 65 19.57 -30.43 9.01
N ALA A 66 20.39 -29.37 9.15
CA ALA A 66 21.34 -29.25 10.25
C ALA A 66 20.67 -29.04 11.62
N GLY A 67 19.35 -28.89 11.66
CA GLY A 67 18.55 -28.75 12.87
C GLY A 67 18.42 -27.30 13.34
N TRP A 68 17.51 -27.09 14.29
CA TRP A 68 17.14 -25.75 14.77
C TRP A 68 18.31 -25.00 15.43
N HIS A 69 19.23 -25.69 16.10
CA HIS A 69 20.36 -25.10 16.83
C HIS A 69 21.44 -24.55 15.91
N ARG A 70 21.67 -25.16 14.74
CA ARG A 70 22.69 -24.72 13.78
C ARG A 70 22.20 -23.60 12.85
N ASN A 71 20.90 -23.36 12.78
CA ASN A 71 20.27 -22.38 11.88
C ASN A 71 20.16 -20.97 12.48
N TYR A 72 21.28 -20.41 12.95
CA TYR A 72 21.30 -19.07 13.59
C TYR A 72 20.87 -17.93 12.66
N GLY A 73 21.21 -18.02 11.36
CA GLY A 73 20.86 -16.99 10.39
C GLY A 73 19.35 -16.88 10.18
N PHE A 74 18.66 -18.02 10.20
CA PHE A 74 17.21 -18.06 10.15
C PHE A 74 16.58 -17.38 11.38
N TRP A 75 17.05 -17.70 12.58
CA TRP A 75 16.51 -17.08 13.82
C TRP A 75 16.73 -15.58 13.88
N PHE A 76 17.89 -15.10 13.41
CA PHE A 76 18.12 -13.66 13.30
C PHE A 76 17.16 -12.99 12.32
N ARG A 77 16.90 -13.61 11.16
CA ARG A 77 15.88 -13.11 10.21
C ARG A 77 14.47 -13.11 10.81
N VAL A 78 14.10 -14.14 11.57
CA VAL A 78 12.82 -14.20 12.31
C VAL A 78 12.71 -13.08 13.33
N PHE A 79 13.79 -12.81 14.08
CA PHE A 79 13.84 -11.72 15.04
C PHE A 79 13.72 -10.35 14.35
N MET A 80 14.48 -10.11 13.28
CA MET A 80 14.37 -8.88 12.47
C MET A 80 12.94 -8.69 11.94
N LEU A 81 12.33 -9.75 11.41
CA LEU A 81 10.95 -9.72 10.93
C LEU A 81 10.00 -9.27 12.06
N GLY A 82 10.15 -9.85 13.27
CA GLY A 82 9.38 -9.44 14.44
C GLY A 82 9.56 -7.96 14.78
N VAL A 83 10.79 -7.44 14.69
CA VAL A 83 11.13 -6.05 15.02
C VAL A 83 10.43 -5.09 14.04
N PHE A 84 10.58 -5.30 12.73
CA PHE A 84 9.99 -4.41 11.74
C PHE A 84 8.45 -4.50 11.71
N VAL A 85 7.89 -5.69 11.90
CA VAL A 85 6.43 -5.89 11.98
C VAL A 85 5.86 -5.17 13.20
N SER A 86 6.45 -5.37 14.39
CA SER A 86 5.97 -4.72 15.62
C SER A 86 6.17 -3.21 15.55
N GLN A 87 7.32 -2.71 15.09
CA GLN A 87 7.56 -1.28 14.90
C GLN A 87 6.53 -0.64 13.95
N SER A 88 6.27 -1.26 12.80
CA SER A 88 5.29 -0.76 11.82
C SER A 88 3.89 -0.67 12.41
N TYR A 89 3.44 -1.67 13.16
CA TYR A 89 2.15 -1.60 13.84
C TYR A 89 2.11 -0.55 14.94
N LEU A 90 3.19 -0.33 15.68
CA LEU A 90 3.15 0.71 16.73
C LEU A 90 3.13 2.11 16.11
N VAL A 91 3.87 2.31 15.00
CA VAL A 91 3.79 3.55 14.22
C VAL A 91 2.38 3.76 13.67
N GLN A 92 1.75 2.73 13.08
CA GLN A 92 0.35 2.81 12.63
C GLN A 92 -0.60 3.12 13.79
N GLY A 93 -0.45 2.44 14.92
CA GLY A 93 -1.24 2.66 16.14
C GLY A 93 -1.20 4.10 16.63
N LYS A 94 -0.04 4.76 16.54
CA LYS A 94 0.13 6.17 16.91
C LYS A 94 -0.78 7.14 16.13
N TYR A 95 -1.12 6.82 14.89
CA TYR A 95 -1.99 7.65 14.05
C TYR A 95 -3.45 7.21 14.07
N MET A 96 -3.74 5.98 14.51
CA MET A 96 -5.10 5.43 14.54
C MET A 96 -5.75 5.49 15.93
N VAL A 97 -4.97 5.68 16.98
CA VAL A 97 -5.41 5.72 18.39
C VAL A 97 -4.85 6.97 19.06
N ASP A 98 -5.74 7.84 19.58
CA ASP A 98 -5.35 9.17 20.10
C ASP A 98 -4.51 9.12 21.39
N ASP A 99 -4.69 8.09 22.23
CA ASP A 99 -4.02 7.96 23.54
C ASP A 99 -2.63 7.30 23.44
N PHE A 100 -2.04 7.24 22.24
CA PHE A 100 -0.77 6.56 21.99
C PHE A 100 0.43 7.48 22.26
N ALA A 101 0.62 7.90 23.51
CA ALA A 101 1.66 8.82 23.94
C ALA A 101 2.77 8.12 24.75
N TYR A 102 3.53 7.22 24.10
CA TYR A 102 4.62 6.47 24.76
C TYR A 102 6.02 6.99 24.40
N SER A 103 6.94 6.88 25.35
CA SER A 103 8.35 7.24 25.16
C SER A 103 9.03 6.29 24.16
N SER A 104 9.99 6.81 23.39
CA SER A 104 10.80 6.00 22.44
C SER A 104 11.48 4.80 23.11
N ARG A 105 11.83 4.91 24.40
CA ARG A 105 12.42 3.79 25.17
C ARG A 105 11.41 2.68 25.46
N GLN A 106 10.18 3.05 25.85
CA GLN A 106 9.10 2.09 26.09
C GLN A 106 8.72 1.38 24.79
N LEU A 107 8.67 2.13 23.68
CA LEU A 107 8.41 1.59 22.36
C LEU A 107 9.49 0.59 21.94
N LEU A 108 10.76 0.91 22.17
CA LEU A 108 11.88 0.02 21.87
C LEU A 108 11.81 -1.27 22.71
N CYS A 109 11.57 -1.17 24.02
CA CYS A 109 11.41 -2.35 24.87
C CYS A 109 10.23 -3.23 24.43
N PHE A 110 9.11 -2.63 24.04
CA PHE A 110 7.96 -3.35 23.52
C PHE A 110 8.30 -4.13 22.24
N VAL A 111 8.95 -3.46 21.28
CA VAL A 111 9.37 -4.04 20.00
C VAL A 111 10.32 -5.21 20.22
N LEU A 112 11.37 -5.02 21.01
CA LEU A 112 12.36 -6.05 21.29
C LEU A 112 11.74 -7.21 22.10
N GLY A 113 10.88 -6.90 23.07
CA GLY A 113 10.18 -7.90 23.88
C GLY A 113 9.27 -8.81 23.05
N ILE A 114 8.38 -8.23 22.23
CA ILE A 114 7.50 -9.00 21.35
C ILE A 114 8.30 -9.83 20.34
N SER A 115 9.36 -9.26 19.76
CA SER A 115 10.21 -9.96 18.80
C SER A 115 10.99 -11.11 19.43
N GLY A 116 11.46 -10.93 20.67
CA GLY A 116 12.10 -11.96 21.47
C GLY A 116 11.15 -13.09 21.85
N ILE A 117 9.93 -12.76 22.31
CA ILE A 117 8.89 -13.75 22.61
C ILE A 117 8.53 -14.55 21.37
N TYR A 118 8.32 -13.89 20.23
CA TYR A 118 8.03 -14.54 18.97
C TYR A 118 9.13 -15.51 18.55
N THR A 119 10.39 -15.06 18.53
CA THR A 119 11.54 -15.88 18.12
C THR A 119 11.75 -17.03 19.09
N GLY A 120 11.72 -16.78 20.39
CA GLY A 120 11.88 -17.80 21.43
C GLY A 120 10.78 -18.85 21.40
N ALA A 121 9.52 -18.45 21.27
CA ALA A 121 8.40 -19.38 21.13
C ALA A 121 8.54 -20.25 19.86
N SER A 122 8.97 -19.64 18.74
CA SER A 122 9.26 -20.39 17.52
C SER A 122 10.45 -21.35 17.68
N MET A 123 11.50 -20.99 18.42
CA MET A 123 12.62 -21.89 18.74
C MET A 123 12.16 -23.08 19.59
N VAL A 124 11.32 -22.85 20.61
CA VAL A 124 10.75 -23.91 21.45
C VAL A 124 9.91 -24.87 20.61
N VAL A 125 9.07 -24.36 19.70
CA VAL A 125 8.31 -25.22 18.79
C VAL A 125 9.23 -25.97 17.82
N GLY A 126 10.23 -25.31 17.25
CA GLY A 126 11.22 -25.96 16.38
C GLY A 126 12.03 -27.06 17.07
N ALA A 127 12.28 -26.92 18.38
CA ALA A 127 12.99 -27.91 19.18
C ALA A 127 12.14 -29.12 19.58
N ASN A 128 10.84 -28.92 19.83
CA ASN A 128 9.96 -29.97 20.37
C ASN A 128 9.07 -30.67 19.31
N LEU A 129 8.78 -30.01 18.19
CA LEU A 129 7.85 -30.54 17.17
C LEU A 129 8.60 -30.93 15.89
N ALA A 130 9.06 -29.94 15.12
CA ALA A 130 9.78 -30.16 13.86
C ALA A 130 10.52 -28.90 13.42
N PHE A 131 11.69 -29.09 12.78
CA PHE A 131 12.43 -28.03 12.13
C PHE A 131 12.81 -28.45 10.70
N PRO A 132 12.57 -27.61 9.67
CA PRO A 132 11.84 -26.33 9.70
C PRO A 132 10.35 -26.52 10.03
N ILE A 133 9.73 -25.52 10.69
CA ILE A 133 8.33 -25.60 11.09
C ILE A 133 7.43 -25.48 9.84
N PRO A 134 6.50 -26.43 9.59
CA PRO A 134 5.61 -26.37 8.45
C PRO A 134 4.75 -25.10 8.45
N PHE A 135 4.67 -24.43 7.30
CA PHE A 135 3.90 -23.19 7.13
C PHE A 135 4.22 -22.16 8.24
N PHE A 136 5.51 -21.92 8.52
CA PHE A 136 5.97 -21.11 9.66
C PHE A 136 5.20 -19.81 9.81
N TYR A 137 4.98 -19.08 8.70
CA TYR A 137 4.22 -17.83 8.71
C TYR A 137 2.80 -17.97 9.27
N ILE A 138 2.10 -19.06 8.94
CA ILE A 138 0.74 -19.34 9.41
C ILE A 138 0.79 -19.92 10.83
N THR A 139 1.58 -20.96 11.04
CA THR A 139 1.64 -21.72 12.31
C THR A 139 2.16 -20.87 13.47
N MET A 140 3.13 -19.96 13.24
CA MET A 140 3.68 -19.08 14.26
C MET A 140 2.96 -17.74 14.39
N THR A 141 1.89 -17.50 13.61
CA THR A 141 1.06 -16.29 13.76
C THR A 141 0.56 -16.09 15.20
N PRO A 142 0.00 -17.10 15.90
CA PRO A 142 -0.46 -16.93 17.28
C PRO A 142 0.66 -16.50 18.23
N ALA A 143 1.87 -17.02 18.05
CA ALA A 143 3.03 -16.68 18.89
C ALA A 143 3.43 -15.19 18.81
N PHE A 144 3.15 -14.52 17.70
CA PHE A 144 3.38 -13.08 17.55
C PHE A 144 2.16 -12.24 17.93
N TYR A 145 0.98 -12.58 17.38
CA TYR A 145 -0.20 -11.73 17.47
C TYR A 145 -0.90 -11.81 18.83
N VAL A 146 -0.91 -12.97 19.50
CA VAL A 146 -1.55 -13.06 20.83
C VAL A 146 -0.82 -12.15 21.83
N PRO A 147 0.52 -12.22 22.00
CA PRO A 147 1.24 -11.29 22.87
C PRO A 147 1.10 -9.83 22.44
N LEU A 148 1.18 -9.54 21.14
CA LEU A 148 1.02 -8.18 20.61
C LEU A 148 -0.33 -7.57 21.03
N LEU A 149 -1.43 -8.30 20.80
CA LEU A 149 -2.77 -7.83 21.09
C LEU A 149 -3.01 -7.71 22.59
N LEU A 150 -2.58 -8.70 23.39
CA LEU A 150 -2.68 -8.65 24.84
C LEU A 150 -1.96 -7.43 25.41
N LEU A 151 -0.70 -7.20 25.01
CA LEU A 151 0.04 -6.03 25.49
C LEU A 151 -0.60 -4.72 25.03
N LEU A 152 -1.11 -4.62 23.79
CA LEU A 152 -1.84 -3.43 23.34
C LEU A 152 -3.08 -3.16 24.19
N TYR A 153 -3.88 -4.20 24.51
CA TYR A 153 -5.06 -4.05 25.38
C TYR A 153 -4.69 -3.73 26.84
N CYS A 154 -3.62 -4.31 27.36
CA CYS A 154 -3.12 -4.01 28.71
C CYS A 154 -2.62 -2.56 28.82
N ILE A 155 -1.93 -2.07 27.79
CA ILE A 155 -1.26 -0.76 27.81
C ILE A 155 -2.24 0.39 27.52
N LEU A 156 -3.12 0.24 26.52
CA LEU A 156 -4.05 1.30 26.07
C LEU A 156 -5.45 1.19 26.68
N GLY A 157 -5.78 0.06 27.31
CA GLY A 157 -7.13 -0.23 27.76
C GLY A 157 -8.10 -0.51 26.60
N LYS A 158 -9.23 -1.15 26.91
CA LYS A 158 -10.25 -1.48 25.90
C LYS A 158 -10.98 -0.21 25.45
N SER A 159 -10.75 0.21 24.21
CA SER A 159 -11.47 1.32 23.58
C SER A 159 -12.04 0.93 22.21
N ARG A 160 -13.09 1.63 21.76
CA ARG A 160 -13.68 1.38 20.42
C ARG A 160 -12.68 1.63 19.29
N LYS A 161 -11.77 2.60 19.46
CA LYS A 161 -10.70 2.92 18.49
C LYS A 161 -9.66 1.81 18.47
N LEU A 162 -9.24 1.30 19.63
CA LEU A 162 -8.32 0.17 19.71
C LEU A 162 -8.92 -1.09 19.09
N THR A 163 -10.18 -1.42 19.35
CA THR A 163 -10.83 -2.58 18.71
C THR A 163 -10.85 -2.45 17.19
N LYS A 164 -11.16 -1.27 16.64
CA LYS A 164 -11.07 -1.03 15.19
C LYS A 164 -9.65 -1.19 14.66
N TYR A 165 -8.66 -0.73 15.42
CA TYR A 165 -7.25 -0.88 15.06
C TYR A 165 -6.80 -2.35 15.05
N VAL A 166 -7.22 -3.14 16.04
CA VAL A 166 -6.97 -4.58 16.10
C VAL A 166 -7.62 -5.31 14.92
N CYS A 167 -8.86 -4.98 14.56
CA CYS A 167 -9.52 -5.53 13.38
C CYS A 167 -8.80 -5.15 12.07
N PHE A 168 -8.24 -3.94 12.00
CA PHE A 168 -7.42 -3.52 10.87
C PHE A 168 -6.11 -4.34 10.76
N ILE A 169 -5.41 -4.57 11.87
CA ILE A 169 -4.24 -5.48 11.90
C ILE A 169 -4.63 -6.90 11.46
N ALA A 170 -5.75 -7.43 11.99
CA ALA A 170 -6.24 -8.75 11.64
C ALA A 170 -6.58 -8.86 10.14
N THR A 171 -7.17 -7.82 9.55
CA THR A 171 -7.47 -7.74 8.11
C THR A 171 -6.19 -7.80 7.27
N GLN A 172 -5.16 -7.03 7.65
CA GLN A 172 -3.86 -7.12 6.99
C GLN A 172 -3.27 -8.53 7.08
N LYS A 173 -3.38 -9.18 8.25
CA LYS A 173 -2.90 -10.56 8.41
C LYS A 173 -3.64 -11.58 7.53
N ILE A 174 -4.96 -11.51 7.48
CA ILE A 174 -5.78 -12.37 6.62
C ILE A 174 -5.36 -12.22 5.16
N MET A 175 -5.09 -10.99 4.70
CA MET A 175 -4.59 -10.75 3.35
C MET A 175 -3.28 -11.51 3.07
N GLY A 176 -2.34 -11.53 4.03
CA GLY A 176 -1.09 -12.29 3.90
C GLY A 176 -1.31 -13.81 3.77
N MET A 177 -2.39 -14.35 4.32
CA MET A 177 -2.75 -15.78 4.22
C MET A 177 -3.55 -16.11 2.96
N LEU A 178 -4.36 -15.16 2.46
CA LEU A 178 -5.27 -15.38 1.34
C LEU A 178 -4.53 -15.66 0.01
N TYR A 179 -3.40 -14.99 -0.24
CA TYR A 179 -2.68 -15.16 -1.50
C TYR A 179 -1.93 -16.49 -1.61
N PRO A 180 -1.28 -17.04 -0.56
CA PRO A 180 -0.80 -18.41 -0.59
C PRO A 180 -1.90 -19.45 -0.89
N ILE A 181 -3.12 -19.25 -0.39
CA ILE A 181 -4.27 -20.12 -0.71
C ILE A 181 -4.66 -19.96 -2.18
N TYR A 182 -4.74 -18.71 -2.66
CA TYR A 182 -4.98 -18.42 -4.07
C TYR A 182 -3.89 -19.00 -4.99
N GLN A 183 -2.62 -18.96 -4.58
CA GLN A 183 -1.48 -19.55 -5.29
C GLN A 183 -1.68 -21.06 -5.48
N LEU A 184 -2.09 -21.76 -4.42
CA LEU A 184 -2.37 -23.19 -4.49
C LEU A 184 -3.53 -23.49 -5.44
N LEU A 185 -4.58 -22.67 -5.41
CA LEU A 185 -5.71 -22.78 -6.32
C LEU A 185 -5.30 -22.52 -7.78
N PHE A 186 -4.53 -21.46 -8.03
CA PHE A 186 -4.02 -21.09 -9.35
C PHE A 186 -3.12 -22.17 -9.93
N HIS A 187 -2.22 -22.73 -9.13
CA HIS A 187 -1.34 -23.80 -9.58
C HIS A 187 -2.14 -25.04 -9.99
N LYS A 188 -3.13 -25.45 -9.18
CA LYS A 188 -4.03 -26.56 -9.54
C LYS A 188 -4.89 -26.27 -10.77
N ALA A 189 -5.34 -25.04 -10.94
CA ALA A 189 -6.17 -24.65 -12.06
C ALA A 189 -5.37 -24.46 -13.36
N SER A 190 -4.07 -24.14 -13.28
CA SER A 190 -3.18 -23.79 -14.41
C SER A 190 -3.19 -24.81 -15.56
N THR A 191 -3.45 -26.08 -15.26
CA THR A 191 -3.48 -27.20 -16.21
C THR A 191 -4.90 -27.61 -16.63
N THR A 192 -5.93 -26.86 -16.23
CA THR A 192 -7.36 -27.17 -16.48
C THR A 192 -8.06 -26.05 -17.24
N ASP A 193 -9.26 -26.27 -17.75
CA ASP A 193 -10.03 -25.20 -18.42
C ASP A 193 -10.48 -24.06 -17.48
N PHE A 194 -10.34 -24.25 -16.17
CA PHE A 194 -10.72 -23.27 -15.14
C PHE A 194 -9.66 -22.18 -14.87
N VAL A 195 -8.57 -22.09 -15.64
CA VAL A 195 -7.54 -21.04 -15.49
C VAL A 195 -8.15 -19.64 -15.55
N LEU A 196 -8.97 -19.37 -16.56
CA LEU A 196 -9.52 -18.03 -16.79
C LEU A 196 -10.42 -17.57 -15.63
N PRO A 197 -11.39 -18.37 -15.13
CA PRO A 197 -12.13 -18.06 -13.91
C PRO A 197 -11.24 -17.75 -12.69
N VAL A 198 -10.15 -18.51 -12.50
CA VAL A 198 -9.25 -18.29 -11.36
C VAL A 198 -8.42 -17.02 -11.54
N ILE A 199 -8.02 -16.66 -12.75
CA ILE A 199 -7.39 -15.36 -13.04
C ILE A 199 -8.35 -14.21 -12.71
N LEU A 200 -9.62 -14.32 -13.13
CA LEU A 200 -10.64 -13.29 -12.89
C LEU A 200 -11.07 -13.19 -11.41
N LEU A 201 -10.84 -14.23 -10.60
CA LEU A 201 -11.06 -14.20 -9.16
C LEU A 201 -10.12 -13.22 -8.44
N LEU A 202 -8.90 -13.01 -8.94
CA LEU A 202 -7.92 -12.13 -8.30
C LEU A 202 -8.38 -10.67 -8.23
N PRO A 203 -8.87 -10.03 -9.31
CA PRO A 203 -9.51 -8.72 -9.24
C PRO A 203 -10.68 -8.64 -8.24
N VAL A 204 -11.49 -9.71 -8.13
CA VAL A 204 -12.60 -9.76 -7.17
C VAL A 204 -12.08 -9.77 -5.74
N ILE A 205 -11.08 -10.61 -5.44
CA ILE A 205 -10.39 -10.65 -4.14
C ILE A 205 -9.81 -9.26 -3.82
N LYS A 206 -9.11 -8.63 -4.76
CA LYS A 206 -8.54 -7.28 -4.62
C LYS A 206 -9.62 -6.28 -4.21
N ILE A 207 -10.76 -6.27 -4.88
CA ILE A 207 -11.90 -5.38 -4.55
C ILE A 207 -12.48 -5.67 -3.16
N VAL A 208 -12.70 -6.93 -2.81
CA VAL A 208 -13.26 -7.32 -1.51
C VAL A 208 -12.33 -6.87 -0.38
N VAL A 209 -11.04 -7.18 -0.47
CA VAL A 209 -10.06 -6.81 0.56
C VAL A 209 -9.95 -5.29 0.68
N LYS A 210 -9.93 -4.55 -0.44
CA LYS A 210 -9.95 -3.08 -0.41
C LYS A 210 -11.14 -2.52 0.37
N ASN A 211 -12.34 -3.08 0.19
CA ASN A 211 -13.54 -2.66 0.91
C ASN A 211 -13.53 -3.03 2.39
N VAL A 212 -12.98 -4.20 2.75
CA VAL A 212 -12.81 -4.58 4.17
C VAL A 212 -11.83 -3.65 4.87
N VAL A 213 -10.69 -3.34 4.23
CA VAL A 213 -9.72 -2.38 4.79
C VAL A 213 -10.36 -0.99 4.93
N LEU A 214 -11.06 -0.53 3.88
CA LEU A 214 -11.78 0.75 3.89
C LEU A 214 -12.78 0.86 5.05
N TYR A 215 -13.51 -0.22 5.37
CA TYR A 215 -14.46 -0.25 6.48
C TYR A 215 -13.80 0.09 7.82
N PHE A 216 -12.62 -0.49 8.09
CA PHE A 216 -11.89 -0.22 9.34
C PHE A 216 -11.18 1.12 9.33
N THR A 217 -10.73 1.61 8.18
CA THR A 217 -10.02 2.90 8.04
C THR A 217 -10.96 4.08 7.78
N HIS A 218 -12.27 3.86 7.66
CA HIS A 218 -13.26 4.89 7.32
C HIS A 218 -13.20 6.15 8.19
N HIS A 219 -12.75 6.04 9.44
CA HIS A 219 -12.64 7.18 10.37
C HIS A 219 -11.42 8.09 10.09
N LEU A 220 -10.46 7.60 9.32
CA LEU A 220 -9.18 8.24 8.97
C LEU A 220 -9.12 8.53 7.46
N GLU A 221 -10.06 9.33 6.99
CA GLU A 221 -10.37 9.51 5.57
C GLU A 221 -9.18 10.02 4.72
N ASP A 222 -8.31 10.87 5.27
CA ASP A 222 -7.10 11.33 4.56
C ASP A 222 -5.95 10.30 4.58
N LEU A 223 -6.05 9.25 5.39
CA LEU A 223 -5.12 8.13 5.44
C LEU A 223 -5.65 6.91 4.68
N THR A 224 -6.93 6.89 4.26
CA THR A 224 -7.50 5.71 3.59
C THR A 224 -6.82 5.35 2.27
N PRO A 225 -6.42 6.31 1.38
CA PRO A 225 -5.70 5.95 0.16
C PRO A 225 -4.41 5.20 0.47
N GLU A 226 -3.60 5.77 1.36
CA GLU A 226 -2.34 5.17 1.79
C GLU A 226 -2.56 3.80 2.47
N ALA A 227 -3.49 3.72 3.41
CA ALA A 227 -3.73 2.51 4.17
C ALA A 227 -4.24 1.35 3.29
N VAL A 228 -5.11 1.63 2.31
CA VAL A 228 -5.66 0.62 1.40
C VAL A 228 -4.67 0.25 0.29
N ILE A 229 -3.97 1.21 -0.30
CA ILE A 229 -3.15 0.99 -1.49
C ILE A 229 -1.79 0.38 -1.12
N PHE A 230 -1.10 0.92 -0.12
CA PHE A 230 0.18 0.34 0.35
C PHE A 230 0.01 -0.99 1.09
N THR A 231 -1.21 -1.44 1.32
CA THR A 231 -1.47 -2.82 1.78
C THR A 231 -1.90 -3.70 0.60
N VAL A 232 -3.06 -3.43 0.02
CA VAL A 232 -3.70 -4.33 -0.94
C VAL A 232 -3.01 -4.30 -2.30
N ASP A 233 -2.77 -3.10 -2.86
CA ASP A 233 -2.15 -2.99 -4.18
C ASP A 233 -0.66 -3.33 -4.12
N PHE A 234 0.03 -2.94 -3.05
CA PHE A 234 1.41 -3.34 -2.81
C PHE A 234 1.56 -4.87 -2.84
N TYR A 235 0.79 -5.55 -2.00
CA TYR A 235 0.89 -7.00 -1.86
C TYR A 235 0.45 -7.72 -3.13
N ASN A 236 -0.60 -7.23 -3.79
CA ASN A 236 -1.05 -7.76 -5.09
C ASN A 236 0.03 -7.61 -6.18
N ALA A 237 0.63 -6.43 -6.31
CA ALA A 237 1.67 -6.18 -7.30
C ALA A 237 2.94 -7.01 -7.01
N LEU A 238 3.31 -7.18 -5.74
CA LEU A 238 4.41 -8.04 -5.35
C LEU A 238 4.11 -9.51 -5.64
N TYR A 239 2.90 -9.98 -5.33
CA TYR A 239 2.44 -11.30 -5.69
C TYR A 239 2.51 -11.53 -7.21
N LEU A 240 2.00 -10.58 -8.01
CA LEU A 240 2.06 -10.68 -9.47
C LEU A 240 3.51 -10.72 -9.97
N ALA A 241 4.40 -9.88 -9.43
CA ALA A 241 5.80 -9.86 -9.85
C ALA A 241 6.54 -11.17 -9.53
N THR A 242 6.21 -11.81 -8.41
CA THR A 242 6.94 -12.98 -7.87
C THR A 242 6.32 -14.32 -8.28
N CYS A 243 5.01 -14.49 -8.15
CA CYS A 243 4.32 -15.77 -8.39
C CYS A 243 4.00 -16.04 -9.85
N MET A 244 3.83 -15.01 -10.68
CA MET A 244 3.51 -15.21 -12.09
C MET A 244 4.70 -15.65 -12.93
N GLU A 245 5.92 -15.37 -12.45
CA GLU A 245 7.17 -15.84 -13.04
C GLU A 245 7.28 -17.37 -12.96
N SER A 246 6.85 -17.98 -11.85
CA SER A 246 7.04 -19.41 -11.59
C SER A 246 6.01 -20.33 -12.27
N ALA A 247 4.84 -19.81 -12.67
CA ALA A 247 3.67 -20.63 -12.96
C ALA A 247 2.91 -20.30 -14.25
N SER A 248 3.32 -19.31 -15.06
CA SER A 248 2.53 -18.92 -16.24
C SER A 248 3.27 -18.97 -17.58
N THR A 249 2.57 -19.47 -18.59
CA THR A 249 2.86 -19.21 -19.99
C THR A 249 2.75 -17.70 -20.27
N PHE A 250 3.54 -17.18 -21.21
CA PHE A 250 3.53 -15.77 -21.67
C PHE A 250 2.11 -15.20 -21.85
N HIS A 251 1.16 -16.03 -22.27
CA HIS A 251 -0.25 -15.68 -22.43
C HIS A 251 -0.95 -15.22 -21.14
N ALA A 252 -0.72 -15.87 -19.99
CA ALA A 252 -1.39 -15.44 -18.76
C ALA A 252 -0.87 -14.08 -18.30
N MET A 253 0.45 -13.86 -18.35
CA MET A 253 1.05 -12.55 -18.05
C MET A 253 0.47 -11.45 -18.95
N LEU A 254 0.35 -11.70 -20.26
CA LEU A 254 -0.27 -10.76 -21.20
C LEU A 254 -1.72 -10.42 -20.79
N ILE A 255 -2.50 -11.41 -20.37
CA ILE A 255 -3.89 -11.20 -19.91
C ILE A 255 -3.93 -10.31 -18.65
N PHE A 256 -3.04 -10.51 -17.68
CA PHE A 256 -2.99 -9.64 -16.50
C PHE A 256 -2.63 -8.21 -16.86
N ILE A 257 -1.63 -8.01 -17.72
CA ILE A 257 -1.25 -6.69 -18.23
C ILE A 257 -2.47 -6.04 -18.89
N VAL A 258 -3.10 -6.71 -19.86
CA VAL A 258 -4.25 -6.15 -20.58
C VAL A 258 -5.41 -5.83 -19.63
N THR A 259 -5.68 -6.69 -18.65
CA THR A 259 -6.76 -6.47 -17.67
C THR A 259 -6.47 -5.25 -16.79
N ASP A 260 -5.24 -5.11 -16.32
CA ASP A 260 -4.80 -4.00 -15.47
C ASP A 260 -4.78 -2.67 -16.23
N PHE A 261 -4.30 -2.67 -17.47
CA PHE A 261 -4.38 -1.52 -18.38
C PHE A 261 -5.83 -1.13 -18.69
N ALA A 262 -6.71 -2.10 -18.97
CA ALA A 262 -8.12 -1.83 -19.21
C ALA A 262 -8.80 -1.25 -17.97
N GLN A 263 -8.50 -1.78 -16.77
CA GLN A 263 -9.00 -1.25 -15.51
C GLN A 263 -8.51 0.18 -15.28
N THR A 264 -7.23 0.47 -15.50
CA THR A 264 -6.67 1.82 -15.35
C THR A 264 -7.26 2.79 -16.37
N ALA A 265 -7.40 2.38 -17.63
CA ALA A 265 -8.00 3.18 -18.68
C ALA A 265 -9.47 3.52 -18.39
N THR A 266 -10.27 2.56 -17.91
CA THR A 266 -11.69 2.81 -17.59
C THR A 266 -11.84 3.80 -16.44
N VAL A 267 -11.01 3.71 -15.39
CA VAL A 267 -11.01 4.67 -14.28
C VAL A 267 -10.55 6.05 -14.76
N LEU A 268 -9.50 6.10 -15.58
CA LEU A 268 -8.98 7.35 -16.14
C LEU A 268 -10.00 8.05 -17.03
N LEU A 269 -10.65 7.34 -17.96
CA LEU A 269 -11.69 7.90 -18.82
C LEU A 269 -12.91 8.38 -18.00
N GLY A 270 -13.30 7.63 -16.97
CA GLY A 270 -14.33 8.03 -16.04
C GLY A 270 -13.98 9.31 -15.28
N MET A 271 -12.73 9.43 -14.84
CA MET A 271 -12.21 10.59 -14.13
C MET A 271 -12.09 11.81 -15.04
N GLN A 272 -11.61 11.64 -16.27
CA GLN A 272 -11.49 12.73 -17.25
C GLN A 272 -12.84 13.36 -17.55
N ARG A 273 -13.86 12.54 -17.84
CA ARG A 273 -15.22 13.03 -18.08
C ARG A 273 -15.77 13.81 -16.89
N ARG A 274 -15.55 13.34 -15.66
CA ARG A 274 -15.99 14.04 -14.44
C ARG A 274 -15.21 15.33 -14.21
N THR A 275 -13.90 15.30 -14.38
CA THR A 275 -13.02 16.44 -14.11
C THR A 275 -13.26 17.59 -15.08
N ALA A 276 -13.49 17.31 -16.37
CA ALA A 276 -13.81 18.35 -17.35
C ALA A 276 -15.09 19.11 -16.98
N THR A 277 -16.15 18.38 -16.62
CA THR A 277 -17.43 18.99 -16.19
C THR A 277 -17.27 19.78 -14.89
N ILE A 278 -16.54 19.24 -13.90
CA ILE A 278 -16.34 19.89 -12.60
C ILE A 278 -15.47 21.14 -12.75
N LEU A 279 -14.39 21.06 -13.53
CA LEU A 279 -13.50 22.19 -13.77
C LEU A 279 -14.22 23.33 -14.49
N GLN A 280 -15.08 23.02 -15.45
CA GLN A 280 -15.91 24.04 -16.11
C GLN A 280 -16.82 24.76 -15.10
N ARG A 281 -17.54 24.00 -14.27
CA ARG A 281 -18.41 24.57 -13.22
C ARG A 281 -17.63 25.38 -12.17
N LEU A 282 -16.44 24.92 -11.81
CA LEU A 282 -15.51 25.64 -10.92
C LEU A 282 -15.09 26.99 -11.51
N ARG A 283 -14.75 27.01 -12.81
CA ARG A 283 -14.35 28.24 -13.51
C ARG A 283 -15.52 29.21 -13.64
N GLU A 284 -16.71 28.71 -13.94
CA GLU A 284 -17.95 29.52 -13.97
C GLU A 284 -18.25 30.13 -12.59
N ALA A 285 -18.08 29.36 -11.51
CA ALA A 285 -18.34 29.85 -10.15
C ALA A 285 -17.30 30.85 -9.64
N THR A 286 -16.04 30.77 -10.08
CA THR A 286 -14.93 31.62 -9.61
C THR A 286 -14.62 32.79 -10.54
N GLY A 287 -15.08 32.78 -11.79
CA GLY A 287 -14.76 33.78 -12.80
C GLY A 287 -13.32 33.71 -13.33
N ILE A 288 -12.52 32.72 -12.92
CA ILE A 288 -11.11 32.57 -13.32
C ILE A 288 -11.04 31.71 -14.59
N ARG A 289 -10.66 32.33 -15.71
CA ARG A 289 -10.53 31.65 -17.02
C ARG A 289 -9.12 31.13 -17.32
N ASP A 290 -8.08 31.75 -16.74
CA ASP A 290 -6.68 31.54 -17.15
C ASP A 290 -5.84 30.62 -16.25
N SER A 291 -6.42 29.98 -15.23
CA SER A 291 -5.65 29.04 -14.39
C SER A 291 -5.62 27.62 -14.98
N ASP A 292 -4.40 27.11 -15.13
CA ASP A 292 -4.11 25.80 -15.72
C ASP A 292 -4.42 24.62 -14.78
N THR A 293 -4.55 24.85 -13.46
CA THR A 293 -4.67 23.75 -12.48
C THR A 293 -5.96 23.81 -11.63
N VAL A 294 -6.58 22.64 -11.43
CA VAL A 294 -7.76 22.46 -10.56
C VAL A 294 -7.49 22.96 -9.13
N LEU A 295 -6.25 22.80 -8.66
CA LEU A 295 -5.85 23.17 -7.30
C LEU A 295 -5.85 24.70 -7.10
N ASP A 296 -5.41 25.47 -8.10
CA ASP A 296 -5.45 26.93 -8.04
C ASP A 296 -6.89 27.47 -8.01
N VAL A 297 -7.79 26.90 -8.84
CA VAL A 297 -9.21 27.31 -8.85
C VAL A 297 -9.91 26.91 -7.55
N LEU A 298 -9.58 25.73 -7.00
CA LEU A 298 -10.16 25.27 -5.74
C LEU A 298 -9.69 26.15 -4.57
N THR A 299 -8.40 26.49 -4.50
CA THR A 299 -7.86 27.33 -3.43
C THR A 299 -8.39 28.76 -3.49
N SER A 300 -8.57 29.34 -4.69
CA SER A 300 -9.22 30.64 -4.83
C SER A 300 -10.68 30.61 -4.38
N MET A 301 -11.41 29.53 -4.69
CA MET A 301 -12.79 29.34 -4.21
C MET A 301 -12.85 29.25 -2.67
N LEU A 302 -11.90 28.54 -2.05
CA LEU A 302 -11.79 28.45 -0.59
C LEU A 302 -11.48 29.81 0.07
N GLN A 303 -10.77 30.69 -0.63
CA GLN A 303 -10.44 32.04 -0.16
C GLN A 303 -11.59 33.04 -0.35
N ALA A 304 -12.56 32.76 -1.23
CA ALA A 304 -13.68 33.64 -1.54
C ALA A 304 -14.94 33.31 -0.68
N PRO A 305 -15.21 34.07 0.40
CA PRO A 305 -16.28 33.73 1.35
C PRO A 305 -17.68 33.71 0.73
N ALA A 306 -17.96 34.58 -0.25
CA ALA A 306 -19.26 34.66 -0.92
C ALA A 306 -19.57 33.39 -1.74
N ILE A 307 -18.60 32.88 -2.50
CA ILE A 307 -18.77 31.66 -3.31
C ILE A 307 -18.83 30.43 -2.39
N LEU A 308 -18.08 30.45 -1.30
CA LEU A 308 -18.00 29.32 -0.40
C LEU A 308 -19.30 29.12 0.40
N GLN A 309 -20.03 30.20 0.71
CA GLN A 309 -21.33 30.15 1.39
C GLN A 309 -22.41 29.48 0.55
N THR A 310 -22.29 29.46 -0.78
CA THR A 310 -23.27 28.81 -1.67
C THR A 310 -23.00 27.31 -1.92
N GLN A 311 -21.91 26.79 -1.35
CA GLN A 311 -21.52 25.38 -1.52
C GLN A 311 -22.12 24.47 -0.46
N TYR A 312 -22.54 23.28 -0.88
CA TYR A 312 -22.93 22.21 0.02
C TYR A 312 -21.70 21.66 0.78
N ARG A 313 -21.68 21.84 2.10
CA ARG A 313 -20.57 21.43 2.96
C ARG A 313 -20.89 20.25 3.88
N SER A 314 -22.12 19.73 3.87
CA SER A 314 -22.46 18.58 4.70
C SER A 314 -21.63 17.36 4.27
N GLY A 315 -20.88 16.81 5.23
CA GLY A 315 -19.91 15.73 5.03
C GLY A 315 -18.52 16.16 4.56
N VAL A 316 -18.25 17.46 4.35
CA VAL A 316 -16.90 17.97 4.04
C VAL A 316 -16.16 18.27 5.34
N ARG A 317 -15.00 17.64 5.55
CA ARG A 317 -14.19 17.86 6.75
C ARG A 317 -13.22 19.02 6.55
N VAL A 318 -13.23 19.97 7.48
CA VAL A 318 -12.32 21.12 7.45
C VAL A 318 -10.91 20.71 7.87
N ARG A 319 -10.78 20.00 8.99
CA ARG A 319 -9.49 19.54 9.55
C ARG A 319 -9.10 18.15 9.11
N SER A 320 -7.82 17.95 8.86
CA SER A 320 -7.29 16.63 8.56
C SER A 320 -7.15 15.78 9.82
N CYS A 321 -7.25 14.46 9.68
CA CYS A 321 -6.83 13.53 10.73
C CYS A 321 -5.30 13.51 10.93
N PHE A 322 -4.55 14.12 10.01
CA PHE A 322 -3.11 14.27 10.07
C PHE A 322 -2.74 15.75 10.13
N ARG A 323 -1.99 16.19 11.15
CA ARG A 323 -1.63 17.62 11.26
C ARG A 323 -0.65 18.03 10.16
N HIS A 324 -1.06 18.98 9.34
CA HIS A 324 -0.19 19.56 8.31
C HIS A 324 0.45 20.87 8.79
N LYS A 325 1.69 21.14 8.36
CA LYS A 325 2.37 22.41 8.64
C LYS A 325 1.84 23.50 7.72
N LEU A 326 0.85 24.25 8.19
CA LEU A 326 0.21 25.35 7.47
C LEU A 326 0.72 26.72 7.90
N ASP A 327 0.58 27.72 7.01
CA ASP A 327 0.85 29.11 7.36
C ASP A 327 -0.28 29.72 8.19
N ARG A 328 0.02 30.83 8.88
CA ARG A 328 -0.97 31.51 9.74
C ARG A 328 -2.26 31.91 8.99
N LYS A 329 -2.13 32.30 7.71
CA LYS A 329 -3.27 32.69 6.86
C LYS A 329 -4.23 31.51 6.61
N ASP A 330 -3.68 30.34 6.27
CA ASP A 330 -4.46 29.13 6.03
C ASP A 330 -5.09 28.60 7.31
N LEU A 331 -4.38 28.68 8.44
CA LEU A 331 -4.93 28.34 9.75
C LEU A 331 -6.12 29.24 10.12
N GLN A 332 -6.01 30.55 9.88
CA GLN A 332 -7.12 31.49 10.08
C GLN A 332 -8.29 31.21 9.14
N LEU A 333 -8.03 30.76 7.92
CA LEU A 333 -9.07 30.33 6.98
C LEU A 333 -9.79 29.07 7.48
N LEU A 334 -9.06 28.07 7.99
CA LEU A 334 -9.66 26.86 8.59
C LEU A 334 -10.52 27.21 9.82
N TYR A 335 -10.04 28.09 10.71
CA TYR A 335 -10.85 28.53 11.86
C TYR A 335 -12.12 29.29 11.44
N ARG A 336 -12.06 30.09 10.37
CA ARG A 336 -13.27 30.74 9.82
C ARG A 336 -14.24 29.72 9.24
N LEU A 337 -13.72 28.72 8.54
CA LEU A 337 -14.50 27.63 7.95
C LEU A 337 -15.25 26.79 9.00
N GLU A 338 -14.62 26.51 10.14
CA GLU A 338 -15.23 25.78 11.26
C GLU A 338 -16.40 26.55 11.92
N ARG A 339 -16.37 27.89 11.86
CA ARG A 339 -17.39 28.75 12.48
C ARG A 339 -18.60 29.01 11.60
N LEU A 340 -18.55 28.66 10.32
CA LEU A 340 -19.67 28.88 9.40
C LEU A 340 -20.72 27.78 9.59
N PRO A 341 -22.01 28.11 9.82
CA PRO A 341 -23.07 27.12 9.96
C PRO A 341 -23.23 26.29 8.68
N GLY A 342 -23.43 24.97 8.84
CA GLY A 342 -23.44 24.00 7.74
C GLY A 342 -24.70 24.00 6.86
N ASP A 343 -25.77 24.70 7.28
CA ASP A 343 -27.13 24.53 6.75
C ASP A 343 -27.70 25.74 6.01
N LEU A 344 -26.89 26.57 5.36
CA LEU A 344 -27.42 27.69 4.56
C LEU A 344 -27.34 27.43 3.06
N ILE A 345 -28.55 27.24 2.49
CA ILE A 345 -28.99 27.47 1.10
C ILE A 345 -28.23 26.64 0.05
N GLU A 346 -28.71 25.41 -0.20
CA GLU A 346 -28.22 24.47 -1.21
C GLU A 346 -28.27 25.03 -2.64
N HIS A 347 -27.14 25.30 -3.28
CA HIS A 347 -27.13 25.52 -4.75
C HIS A 347 -26.00 24.80 -5.51
N SER A 348 -24.95 24.25 -4.87
CA SER A 348 -23.83 23.63 -5.60
C SER A 348 -23.01 22.60 -4.81
N ASN A 349 -22.79 21.41 -5.40
CA ASN A 349 -21.92 20.34 -4.88
C ASN A 349 -20.47 20.39 -5.40
N ILE A 350 -20.08 21.48 -6.07
CA ILE A 350 -18.80 21.60 -6.78
C ILE A 350 -17.60 21.32 -5.87
N LEU A 351 -17.60 21.86 -4.63
CA LEU A 351 -16.52 21.63 -3.67
C LEU A 351 -16.31 20.13 -3.39
N ARG A 352 -17.39 19.43 -3.02
CA ARG A 352 -17.35 18.00 -2.67
C ARG A 352 -16.95 17.14 -3.87
N GLU A 353 -17.46 17.45 -5.06
CA GLU A 353 -17.09 16.77 -6.30
C GLU A 353 -15.59 16.93 -6.62
N THR A 354 -15.06 18.14 -6.46
CA THR A 354 -13.63 18.44 -6.70
C THR A 354 -12.72 17.70 -5.72
N LEU A 355 -13.08 17.69 -4.43
CA LEU A 355 -12.38 16.91 -3.40
C LEU A 355 -12.41 15.40 -3.72
N GLY A 356 -13.54 14.91 -4.26
CA GLY A 356 -13.65 13.54 -4.76
C GLY A 356 -12.70 13.23 -5.91
N VAL A 357 -12.51 14.15 -6.86
CA VAL A 357 -11.55 14.01 -7.97
C VAL A 357 -10.12 13.96 -7.45
N LEU A 358 -9.74 14.83 -6.52
CA LEU A 358 -8.40 14.82 -5.90
C LEU A 358 -8.12 13.49 -5.18
N TYR A 359 -9.08 13.00 -4.40
CA TYR A 359 -9.00 11.69 -3.74
C TYR A 359 -8.84 10.53 -4.74
N THR A 360 -9.64 10.54 -5.82
CA THR A 360 -9.58 9.52 -6.88
C THR A 360 -8.21 9.54 -7.56
N THR A 361 -7.70 10.74 -7.86
CA THR A 361 -6.39 10.95 -8.49
C THR A 361 -5.26 10.47 -7.59
N GLU A 362 -5.35 10.76 -6.29
CA GLU A 362 -4.39 10.28 -5.27
C GLU A 362 -4.37 8.75 -5.22
N CYS A 363 -5.55 8.11 -5.19
CA CYS A 363 -5.62 6.65 -5.22
C CYS A 363 -4.96 6.07 -6.49
N LEU A 364 -5.28 6.66 -7.64
CA LEU A 364 -4.83 6.15 -8.92
C LEU A 364 -3.31 6.27 -9.07
N VAL A 365 -2.72 7.42 -8.70
CA VAL A 365 -1.26 7.59 -8.78
C VAL A 365 -0.51 6.66 -7.83
N LEU A 366 -1.01 6.46 -6.61
CA LEU A 366 -0.37 5.57 -5.64
C LEU A 366 -0.36 4.12 -6.14
N THR A 367 -1.48 3.64 -6.70
CA THR A 367 -1.56 2.30 -7.28
C THR A 367 -0.58 2.14 -8.44
N ALA A 368 -0.60 3.07 -9.41
CA ALA A 368 0.29 3.01 -10.57
C ALA A 368 1.78 3.14 -10.19
N TYR A 369 2.09 3.93 -9.16
CA TYR A 369 3.45 4.05 -8.62
C TYR A 369 3.96 2.71 -8.07
N LEU A 370 3.12 1.99 -7.31
CA LEU A 370 3.49 0.67 -6.78
C LEU A 370 3.62 -0.38 -7.88
N GLU A 371 2.70 -0.40 -8.83
CA GLU A 371 2.71 -1.34 -9.98
C GLU A 371 3.93 -1.11 -10.90
N ALA A 372 4.43 0.12 -11.01
CA ALA A 372 5.68 0.42 -11.71
C ALA A 372 6.94 0.08 -10.88
N PHE A 373 6.96 0.42 -9.59
CA PHE A 373 8.14 0.25 -8.76
C PHE A 373 8.44 -1.23 -8.43
N ILE A 374 7.43 -2.01 -8.06
CA ILE A 374 7.61 -3.36 -7.51
C ILE A 374 8.28 -4.33 -8.50
N PRO A 375 7.91 -4.38 -9.80
CA PRO A 375 8.58 -5.24 -10.76
C PRO A 375 10.04 -4.86 -10.99
N LEU A 376 10.36 -3.55 -11.03
CA LEU A 376 11.74 -3.09 -11.15
C LEU A 376 12.59 -3.47 -9.94
N PHE A 377 12.03 -3.30 -8.75
CA PHE A 377 12.64 -3.75 -7.51
C PHE A 377 12.91 -5.25 -7.56
N TYR A 378 11.89 -6.05 -7.92
CA TYR A 378 12.01 -7.49 -7.92
C TYR A 378 13.03 -7.98 -8.96
N CYS A 379 13.08 -7.36 -10.15
CA CYS A 379 14.13 -7.62 -11.13
C CYS A 379 15.54 -7.34 -10.57
N THR A 380 15.72 -6.18 -9.91
CA THR A 380 17.00 -5.83 -9.27
C THR A 380 17.36 -6.81 -8.15
N TYR A 381 16.37 -7.20 -7.35
CA TYR A 381 16.51 -8.20 -6.28
C TYR A 381 16.95 -9.55 -6.84
N MET A 382 16.35 -10.02 -7.93
CA MET A 382 16.71 -11.29 -8.60
C MET A 382 18.16 -11.27 -9.10
N LEU A 383 18.59 -10.18 -9.74
CA LEU A 383 19.97 -10.01 -10.21
C LEU A 383 20.98 -10.02 -9.05
N PHE A 384 20.65 -9.32 -7.96
CA PHE A 384 21.47 -9.30 -6.76
C PHE A 384 21.53 -10.67 -6.06
N MET A 385 20.38 -11.34 -5.98
CA MET A 385 20.23 -12.63 -5.31
C MET A 385 21.11 -13.72 -5.88
N VAL A 386 21.22 -13.80 -7.21
CA VAL A 386 21.95 -14.89 -7.88
C VAL A 386 23.45 -14.85 -7.61
N GLU A 387 23.97 -13.68 -7.21
CA GLU A 387 25.36 -13.52 -6.78
C GLU A 387 25.60 -14.00 -5.34
N LEU A 388 24.54 -14.24 -4.56
CA LEU A 388 24.64 -14.64 -3.17
C LEU A 388 24.53 -16.16 -2.97
N PRO A 389 25.27 -16.73 -2.00
CA PRO A 389 25.18 -18.16 -1.67
C PRO A 389 23.80 -18.56 -1.12
N ASN A 390 23.01 -17.58 -0.66
CA ASN A 390 21.67 -17.80 -0.13
C ASN A 390 20.62 -18.10 -1.19
N ALA A 391 20.90 -17.84 -2.48
CA ALA A 391 19.97 -18.08 -3.59
C ALA A 391 19.38 -19.50 -3.58
N LYS A 392 20.19 -20.51 -3.22
CA LYS A 392 19.77 -21.93 -3.16
C LYS A 392 18.65 -22.22 -2.16
N TYR A 393 18.43 -21.34 -1.19
CA TYR A 393 17.39 -21.49 -0.17
C TYR A 393 16.07 -20.80 -0.54
N HIS A 394 16.03 -20.03 -1.64
CA HIS A 394 14.83 -19.35 -2.12
C HIS A 394 14.11 -20.19 -3.18
N THR A 395 12.82 -20.47 -2.97
CA THR A 395 12.10 -21.44 -3.82
C THR A 395 11.85 -20.95 -5.25
N GLU A 396 11.73 -19.64 -5.46
CA GLU A 396 11.58 -19.04 -6.80
C GLU A 396 12.87 -19.12 -7.62
N LEU A 397 14.01 -19.08 -6.93
CA LEU A 397 15.33 -19.05 -7.53
C LEU A 397 15.91 -20.44 -7.81
N ARG A 398 15.18 -21.52 -7.48
CA ARG A 398 15.68 -22.90 -7.58
C ARG A 398 16.13 -23.27 -9.00
N ASN A 399 15.48 -22.71 -10.01
CA ASN A 399 15.80 -22.93 -11.43
C ASN A 399 16.55 -21.74 -12.06
N VAL A 400 16.90 -20.72 -11.27
CA VAL A 400 17.47 -19.46 -11.73
C VAL A 400 18.96 -19.44 -11.38
N THR A 401 19.82 -19.55 -12.39
CA THR A 401 21.28 -19.64 -12.30
C THR A 401 21.92 -18.46 -13.03
N ARG A 402 23.20 -18.15 -12.75
CA ARG A 402 23.94 -17.08 -13.44
C ARG A 402 23.84 -17.14 -14.98
N GLN A 403 23.64 -18.33 -15.55
CA GLN A 403 23.56 -18.55 -16.99
C GLN A 403 22.18 -18.24 -17.58
N ASN A 404 21.08 -18.44 -16.83
CA ASN A 404 19.71 -18.25 -17.33
C ASN A 404 18.98 -17.05 -16.70
N VAL A 405 19.55 -16.42 -15.67
CA VAL A 405 19.02 -15.21 -15.02
C VAL A 405 18.67 -14.15 -16.03
N GLN A 406 19.52 -13.92 -17.02
CA GLN A 406 19.26 -12.90 -18.03
C GLN A 406 17.98 -13.20 -18.83
N TYR A 407 17.67 -14.48 -19.09
CA TYR A 407 16.48 -14.87 -19.82
C TYR A 407 15.22 -14.74 -18.95
N THR A 408 15.26 -15.23 -17.71
CA THR A 408 14.13 -15.13 -16.77
C THR A 408 13.85 -13.67 -16.39
N ALA A 409 14.90 -12.90 -16.13
CA ALA A 409 14.80 -11.48 -15.81
C ALA A 409 14.30 -10.64 -16.99
N ARG A 410 14.51 -11.04 -18.26
CA ARG A 410 14.01 -10.29 -19.43
C ARG A 410 12.49 -10.15 -19.42
N VAL A 411 11.77 -11.19 -19.03
CA VAL A 411 10.30 -11.16 -18.99
C VAL A 411 9.80 -10.21 -17.90
N VAL A 412 10.37 -10.33 -16.69
CA VAL A 412 10.07 -9.44 -15.55
C VAL A 412 10.48 -7.99 -15.85
N PHE A 413 11.62 -7.80 -16.51
CA PHE A 413 12.12 -6.49 -16.93
C PHE A 413 11.20 -5.85 -17.98
N PHE A 414 10.77 -6.61 -18.97
CA PHE A 414 9.81 -6.14 -19.98
C PHE A 414 8.48 -5.74 -19.33
N PHE A 415 7.97 -6.56 -18.40
CA PHE A 415 6.80 -6.22 -17.60
C PHE A 415 7.00 -4.92 -16.79
N GLY A 416 8.14 -4.79 -16.10
CA GLY A 416 8.48 -3.57 -15.37
C GLY A 416 8.57 -2.33 -16.27
N PHE A 417 9.15 -2.46 -17.46
CA PHE A 417 9.20 -1.37 -18.44
C PHE A 417 7.82 -0.96 -18.94
N LEU A 418 6.94 -1.92 -19.23
CA LEU A 418 5.55 -1.64 -19.59
C LEU A 418 4.82 -0.90 -18.46
N GLN A 419 5.05 -1.28 -17.21
CA GLN A 419 4.44 -0.62 -16.06
C GLN A 419 4.96 0.82 -15.85
N VAL A 420 6.26 1.06 -16.06
CA VAL A 420 6.81 2.43 -16.08
C VAL A 420 6.19 3.24 -17.22
N GLY A 421 6.08 2.66 -18.42
CA GLY A 421 5.42 3.29 -19.56
C GLY A 421 3.96 3.66 -19.25
N SER A 422 3.22 2.74 -18.59
CA SER A 422 1.86 2.97 -18.11
C SER A 422 1.78 4.15 -17.14
N PHE A 423 2.67 4.18 -16.14
CA PHE A 423 2.75 5.25 -15.16
C PHE A 423 3.05 6.62 -15.79
N VAL A 424 3.99 6.66 -16.74
CA VAL A 424 4.33 7.90 -17.46
C VAL A 424 3.15 8.35 -18.32
N LEU A 425 2.54 7.44 -19.09
CA LEU A 425 1.37 7.74 -19.93
C LEU A 425 0.23 8.28 -19.07
N LEU A 426 -0.08 7.62 -17.96
CA LEU A 426 -1.08 8.05 -17.01
C LEU A 426 -0.79 9.45 -16.46
N THR A 427 0.47 9.71 -16.11
CA THR A 427 0.91 11.01 -15.59
C THR A 427 0.72 12.12 -16.62
N LEU A 428 1.08 11.85 -17.88
CA LEU A 428 0.90 12.78 -18.98
C LEU A 428 -0.58 13.03 -19.29
N LEU A 429 -1.41 11.97 -19.28
CA LEU A 429 -2.83 12.07 -19.60
C LEU A 429 -3.61 12.87 -18.54
N ILE A 430 -3.36 12.64 -17.26
CA ILE A 430 -4.01 13.41 -16.20
C ILE A 430 -3.46 14.85 -16.16
N ARG A 431 -2.16 15.07 -16.41
CA ARG A 431 -1.64 16.45 -16.53
C ARG A 431 -2.32 17.19 -17.68
N ARG A 432 -2.43 16.56 -18.85
CA ARG A 432 -3.04 17.15 -20.05
C ARG A 432 -4.54 17.38 -19.90
N ASN A 433 -5.27 16.43 -19.31
CA ASN A 433 -6.73 16.46 -19.31
C ASN A 433 -7.35 17.04 -18.03
N CYS A 434 -6.64 16.98 -16.90
CA CYS A 434 -7.13 17.45 -15.61
C CYS A 434 -6.34 18.66 -15.06
N GLY A 435 -5.20 19.02 -15.66
CA GLY A 435 -4.36 20.12 -15.15
C GLY A 435 -3.74 19.84 -13.76
N ILE A 436 -3.77 18.60 -13.28
CA ILE A 436 -3.28 18.23 -11.95
C ILE A 436 -1.80 17.85 -12.05
N LYS A 437 -0.95 18.47 -11.21
CA LYS A 437 0.47 18.13 -11.07
C LYS A 437 0.64 16.84 -10.27
N ILE A 438 0.49 15.69 -10.92
CA ILE A 438 0.45 14.39 -10.24
C ILE A 438 1.72 14.04 -9.48
N LEU A 439 2.91 14.27 -10.07
CA LEU A 439 4.16 13.93 -9.40
C LEU A 439 4.30 14.65 -8.05
N TYR A 440 3.78 15.88 -7.97
CA TYR A 440 3.71 16.64 -6.72
C TYR A 440 2.71 16.03 -5.74
N ASN A 441 1.55 15.57 -6.20
CA ASN A 441 0.57 14.87 -5.36
C ASN A 441 1.17 13.57 -4.80
N LEU A 442 1.84 12.77 -5.64
CA LEU A 442 2.53 11.56 -5.22
C LEU A 442 3.60 11.87 -4.17
N ALA A 443 4.54 12.77 -4.46
CA ALA A 443 5.60 13.13 -3.53
C ALA A 443 5.05 13.73 -2.23
N PHE A 444 3.98 14.52 -2.29
CA PHE A 444 3.28 15.03 -1.11
C PHE A 444 2.80 13.89 -0.20
N VAL A 445 2.16 12.86 -0.75
CA VAL A 445 1.73 11.69 0.06
C VAL A 445 2.93 10.94 0.62
N LEU A 446 3.92 10.63 -0.22
CA LEU A 446 5.11 9.87 0.20
C LEU A 446 5.90 10.59 1.31
N GLU A 447 6.00 11.92 1.24
CA GLU A 447 6.73 12.73 2.21
C GLU A 447 5.92 12.98 3.49
N THR A 448 4.64 13.32 3.38
CA THR A 448 3.81 13.59 4.56
C THR A 448 3.51 12.33 5.37
N GLN A 449 3.32 11.19 4.70
CA GLN A 449 2.98 9.91 5.34
C GLN A 449 4.17 8.93 5.33
N MET A 450 5.41 9.45 5.25
CA MET A 450 6.63 8.66 5.09
C MET A 450 6.76 7.52 6.09
N ALA A 451 6.49 7.76 7.38
CA ALA A 451 6.62 6.73 8.41
C ALA A 451 5.65 5.54 8.20
N LEU A 452 4.43 5.82 7.75
CA LEU A 452 3.42 4.79 7.47
C LEU A 452 3.76 4.02 6.20
N VAL A 453 4.16 4.75 5.15
CA VAL A 453 4.58 4.19 3.86
C VAL A 453 5.79 3.28 4.04
N GLN A 454 6.87 3.76 4.67
CA GLN A 454 8.08 2.97 4.95
C GLN A 454 7.76 1.71 5.75
N GLY A 455 6.98 1.84 6.82
CA GLY A 455 6.61 0.72 7.67
C GLY A 455 5.86 -0.37 6.89
N LYS A 456 4.96 -0.01 5.96
CA LYS A 456 4.26 -0.97 5.12
C LYS A 456 5.17 -1.59 4.07
N LEU A 457 5.95 -0.77 3.35
CA LEU A 457 6.90 -1.25 2.33
C LEU A 457 7.86 -2.28 2.91
N MET A 458 8.50 -1.98 4.06
CA MET A 458 9.43 -2.88 4.73
C MET A 458 8.72 -4.17 5.19
N VAL A 459 7.59 -4.06 5.89
CA VAL A 459 6.89 -5.24 6.41
C VAL A 459 6.43 -6.17 5.30
N TRP A 460 5.76 -5.66 4.28
CA TRP A 460 5.24 -6.52 3.21
C TRP A 460 6.35 -7.17 2.39
N MET A 461 7.45 -6.48 2.17
CA MET A 461 8.59 -7.04 1.47
C MET A 461 9.30 -8.13 2.27
N LEU A 462 9.59 -7.86 3.54
CA LEU A 462 10.24 -8.84 4.42
C LEU A 462 9.36 -10.09 4.60
N VAL A 463 8.05 -9.92 4.85
CA VAL A 463 7.11 -11.04 4.99
C VAL A 463 7.05 -11.87 3.72
N THR A 464 6.85 -11.24 2.56
CA THR A 464 6.65 -11.98 1.30
C THR A 464 7.89 -12.73 0.87
N LEU A 465 9.08 -12.13 1.01
CA LEU A 465 10.33 -12.80 0.68
C LEU A 465 10.68 -13.90 1.69
N ALA A 466 10.40 -13.69 2.99
CA ALA A 466 10.59 -14.70 4.01
C ALA A 466 9.78 -15.99 3.73
N CYS A 467 8.52 -15.85 3.32
CA CYS A 467 7.66 -16.99 2.95
C CYS A 467 8.21 -17.83 1.76
N ARG A 468 9.18 -17.31 1.00
CA ARG A 468 9.81 -17.99 -0.14
C ARG A 468 11.13 -18.69 0.22
N VAL A 469 11.59 -18.55 1.47
CA VAL A 469 12.77 -19.24 1.97
C VAL A 469 12.36 -20.62 2.50
N VAL A 470 13.10 -21.68 2.15
CA VAL A 470 12.78 -23.07 2.54
C VAL A 470 12.68 -23.28 4.06
N HIS A 471 13.40 -22.47 4.86
CA HIS A 471 13.34 -22.47 6.33
C HIS A 471 11.99 -22.07 6.91
N PHE A 472 11.18 -21.31 6.17
CA PHE A 472 9.79 -20.99 6.56
C PHE A 472 8.81 -22.15 6.31
N GLY A 473 9.33 -23.31 5.87
CA GLY A 473 8.64 -24.59 5.81
C GLY A 473 7.62 -24.67 4.67
N LYS A 474 7.94 -25.46 3.64
CA LYS A 474 6.93 -26.13 2.80
C LYS A 474 6.75 -27.56 3.34
N SER A 475 5.52 -28.05 3.31
CA SER A 475 5.10 -29.33 3.92
C SER A 475 6.15 -30.44 3.78
N ALA A 476 6.46 -31.08 4.91
CA ALA A 476 7.25 -32.30 4.99
C ALA A 476 6.61 -33.39 4.11
N ARG A 477 7.36 -33.88 3.12
CA ARG A 477 7.18 -35.19 2.44
C ARG A 477 5.90 -35.54 1.66
N SER A 478 4.88 -34.69 1.48
CA SER A 478 3.61 -35.16 0.86
C SER A 478 2.79 -34.18 0.01
N LEU A 479 3.42 -33.44 -0.90
CA LEU A 479 2.79 -33.13 -2.19
C LEU A 479 3.72 -33.74 -3.23
N CYS A 480 3.31 -34.95 -3.60
CA CYS A 480 4.03 -36.07 -4.18
C CYS A 480 4.92 -35.72 -5.39
N THR A 481 5.75 -36.70 -5.78
CA THR A 481 5.83 -37.11 -7.19
C THR A 481 4.55 -36.72 -7.96
N TRP A 482 4.69 -36.26 -9.20
CA TRP A 482 3.65 -35.81 -10.15
C TRP A 482 3.64 -34.30 -10.36
#